data_AF-A0A2V7US79-F1
#
_entry.id   AF-A0A2V7US79-F1
#
_cell.length_a   1.000
_cell.length_b   1.000
_cell.length_c   1.000
_cell.angle_alpha   90.00
_cell.angle_beta   90.00
_cell.angle_gamma   90.00
#
_symmetry.space_group_name_H-M   'P 1'
#
loop_
_entity.id
_entity.type
_entity.pdbx_description
1 polymer ?
#
loop_
_entity_poly.entity_id
_entity_poly.type
_entity_poly.pdbx_seq_one_letter_code
_entity_poly.pdbx_strand_id
1 'polypeptide(L)'
;MRGFESTPPEVREILGRRIDQLGLKLEGSPVEHFVLQLQDELRRKGLFKFQAVCYLTDEWGCPDQEPIIGIPFYLADPKLAILEKEMNDLEDAREIMMYLRHEAGHAFNYAYRLYATLEWRKLFGPFNRRYREHYRPVPFSRRYVRHIEGWYAQKHPDEDFAETFAVWLTPGSSWRKRYRGWPALEKLKYVHRTTREVADRDPAVGHGKTDLTVAEMKLTVEQFYRRVARQNRAAVDLAMEGDLADIFGKPRRRKDGLRPAAEIVQAHREDLTDKIAYWTGVRRPIVRALVEAIIGHCGEQKLYGEPAKETAYLVELTAYGTTLAMNYLTRGRFVLK
;
A
#
# COMPACT_ATOMS: atom_id res chain seq x y z
N MET A 1 -12.16 6.85 -14.46
CA MET A 1 -11.32 8.08 -14.35
C MET A 1 -12.10 9.38 -14.50
N ARG A 2 -12.22 10.13 -13.41
CA ARG A 2 -12.21 11.60 -13.51
C ARG A 2 -10.92 11.99 -14.25
N GLY A 3 -11.02 12.63 -15.40
CA GLY A 3 -9.84 13.00 -16.18
C GLY A 3 -9.03 14.09 -15.45
N PHE A 4 -7.80 14.35 -15.90
CA PHE A 4 -7.04 15.55 -15.51
C PHE A 4 -7.86 16.85 -15.68
N GLU A 5 -8.91 16.80 -16.51
CA GLU A 5 -9.92 17.84 -16.74
C GLU A 5 -10.82 18.15 -15.52
N SER A 6 -10.82 17.30 -14.50
CA SER A 6 -11.57 17.51 -13.26
C SER A 6 -10.70 18.01 -12.09
N THR A 7 -9.38 18.03 -12.28
CA THR A 7 -8.43 18.51 -11.27
C THR A 7 -8.50 20.03 -11.16
N PRO A 8 -8.34 20.62 -9.94
CA PRO A 8 -8.37 22.06 -9.75
C PRO A 8 -7.40 22.83 -10.67
N PRO A 9 -7.72 24.06 -11.10
CA PRO A 9 -6.88 24.84 -12.02
C PRO A 9 -5.42 24.97 -11.58
N GLU A 10 -5.21 25.18 -10.27
CA GLU A 10 -3.89 25.31 -9.64
C GLU A 10 -3.01 24.06 -9.74
N VAL A 11 -3.61 22.87 -9.90
CA VAL A 11 -2.92 21.59 -10.13
C VAL A 11 -2.63 21.38 -11.61
N ARG A 12 -3.45 21.92 -12.52
CA ARG A 12 -3.22 21.80 -13.96
C ARG A 12 -1.91 22.47 -14.40
N GLU A 13 -1.52 23.53 -13.72
CA GLU A 13 -0.26 24.25 -13.98
C GLU A 13 0.99 23.38 -13.80
N ILE A 14 0.94 22.36 -12.93
CA ILE A 14 2.10 21.50 -12.65
C ILE A 14 2.15 20.26 -13.54
N LEU A 15 1.06 19.90 -14.22
CA LEU A 15 0.95 18.67 -15.03
C LEU A 15 2.01 18.59 -16.15
N GLY A 16 2.28 19.71 -16.82
CA GLY A 16 3.25 19.80 -17.91
C GLY A 16 4.70 19.95 -17.45
N ARG A 17 4.95 20.16 -16.14
CA ARG A 17 6.31 20.33 -15.62
C ARG A 17 6.95 18.97 -15.35
N ARG A 18 8.27 18.90 -15.57
CA ARG A 18 9.07 17.73 -15.17
C ARG A 18 9.20 17.67 -13.66
N ILE A 19 9.17 16.45 -13.11
CA ILE A 19 9.24 16.22 -11.67
C ILE A 19 10.56 16.75 -11.09
N ASP A 20 11.68 16.53 -11.77
CA ASP A 20 13.01 17.07 -11.40
C ASP A 20 13.10 18.60 -11.42
N GLN A 21 12.16 19.29 -12.08
CA GLN A 21 12.11 20.75 -12.17
C GLN A 21 11.14 21.39 -11.16
N LEU A 22 10.47 20.59 -10.32
CA LEU A 22 9.54 21.10 -9.31
C LEU A 22 10.25 21.67 -8.08
N GLY A 23 11.55 21.37 -7.90
CA GLY A 23 12.33 21.86 -6.76
C GLY A 23 11.91 21.22 -5.43
N LEU A 24 11.36 20.00 -5.47
CA LEU A 24 10.90 19.28 -4.30
C LEU A 24 12.07 18.95 -3.38
N LYS A 25 11.85 19.11 -2.08
CA LYS A 25 12.80 18.80 -1.01
C LYS A 25 12.05 18.19 0.16
N LEU A 26 12.75 17.48 1.03
CA LEU A 26 12.17 17.05 2.30
C LEU A 26 12.07 18.22 3.27
N GLU A 27 13.12 19.04 3.34
CA GLU A 27 13.19 20.18 4.25
C GLU A 27 12.16 21.25 3.86
N GLY A 28 11.35 21.69 4.84
CA GLY A 28 10.27 22.64 4.65
C GLY A 28 9.02 22.08 3.96
N SER A 29 8.98 20.78 3.67
CA SER A 29 7.84 20.14 3.00
C SER A 29 6.76 19.68 3.99
N PRO A 30 5.52 19.42 3.51
CA PRO A 30 4.47 18.86 4.35
C PRO A 30 4.85 17.53 4.99
N VAL A 31 5.68 16.69 4.36
CA VAL A 31 6.05 15.38 4.91
C VAL A 31 7.16 15.44 5.98
N GLU A 32 7.88 16.57 6.09
CA GLU A 32 9.01 16.72 7.01
C GLU A 32 8.65 16.41 8.47
N HIS A 33 7.50 16.89 8.93
CA HIS A 33 7.10 16.69 10.32
C HIS A 33 6.87 15.22 10.68
N PHE A 34 6.47 14.37 9.71
CA PHE A 34 6.36 12.92 9.92
C PHE A 34 7.73 12.25 10.00
N VAL A 35 8.70 12.70 9.19
CA VAL A 35 10.10 12.25 9.29
C VAL A 35 10.68 12.61 10.66
N LEU A 36 10.46 13.84 11.12
CA LEU A 36 10.87 14.28 12.45
C LEU A 36 10.18 13.49 13.57
N GLN A 37 8.90 13.17 13.41
CA GLN A 37 8.17 12.30 14.33
C GLN A 37 8.77 10.90 14.38
N LEU A 38 9.06 10.28 13.24
CA LEU A 38 9.73 8.97 13.18
C LEU A 38 11.06 8.99 13.93
N GLN A 39 11.89 10.02 13.69
CA GLN A 39 13.17 10.20 14.37
C GLN A 39 13.00 10.33 15.88
N ASP A 40 11.96 11.05 16.34
CA ASP A 40 11.66 11.16 17.76
C ASP A 40 11.20 9.84 18.39
N GLU A 41 10.37 9.08 17.67
CA GLU A 41 9.95 7.74 18.10
C GLU A 41 11.14 6.78 18.24
N LEU A 42 12.10 6.81 17.30
CA LEU A 42 13.34 6.04 17.38
C LEU A 42 14.18 6.44 18.60
N ARG A 43 14.40 7.74 18.82
CA ARG A 43 15.13 8.26 19.98
C ARG A 43 14.47 7.87 21.31
N ARG A 44 13.15 7.94 21.42
CA ARG A 44 12.40 7.51 22.60
C ARG A 44 12.54 6.02 22.91
N LYS A 45 12.93 5.21 21.91
CA LYS A 45 13.27 3.79 22.09
C LYS A 45 14.75 3.54 22.42
N GLY A 46 15.55 4.59 22.53
CA GLY A 46 16.98 4.54 22.85
C GLY A 46 17.89 4.39 21.63
N LEU A 47 17.37 4.50 20.40
CA LEU A 47 18.14 4.34 19.18
C LEU A 47 18.79 5.68 18.75
N PHE A 48 19.74 6.18 19.54
CA PHE A 48 20.39 7.47 19.28
C PHE A 48 21.44 7.42 18.16
N LYS A 49 22.04 6.25 17.95
CA LYS A 49 23.09 6.01 16.94
C LYS A 49 22.53 5.66 15.56
N PHE A 50 21.27 5.28 15.48
CA PHE A 50 20.58 4.98 14.24
C PHE A 50 19.78 6.20 13.77
N GLN A 51 20.03 6.65 12.55
CA GLN A 51 19.26 7.71 11.92
C GLN A 51 18.53 7.15 10.70
N ALA A 52 17.21 7.31 10.68
CA ALA A 52 16.40 7.03 9.49
C ALA A 52 16.61 8.12 8.43
N VAL A 53 17.60 7.93 7.56
CA VAL A 53 17.88 8.85 6.46
C VAL A 53 16.80 8.67 5.39
N CYS A 54 16.15 9.76 5.00
CA CYS A 54 15.07 9.74 4.02
C CYS A 54 15.45 10.50 2.74
N TYR A 55 14.84 10.13 1.61
CA TYR A 55 14.93 10.85 0.34
C TYR A 55 13.59 10.78 -0.42
N LEU A 56 13.39 11.68 -1.39
CA LEU A 56 12.19 11.67 -2.23
C LEU A 56 12.40 10.80 -3.49
N THR A 57 11.42 9.95 -3.77
CA THR A 57 11.36 9.03 -4.92
C THR A 57 9.91 8.90 -5.42
N ASP A 58 9.62 7.95 -6.30
CA ASP A 58 8.30 7.64 -6.83
C ASP A 58 7.37 6.82 -5.91
N GLU A 59 7.91 5.95 -5.05
CA GLU A 59 7.12 5.12 -4.13
C GLU A 59 7.78 4.90 -2.76
N TRP A 60 7.02 4.43 -1.77
CA TRP A 60 7.57 4.00 -0.49
C TRP A 60 8.52 2.82 -0.67
N GLY A 61 9.66 2.84 0.02
CA GLY A 61 10.54 1.69 0.05
C GLY A 61 11.85 1.93 0.79
N CYS A 62 12.64 0.87 0.85
CA CYS A 62 13.99 0.84 1.36
C CYS A 62 14.82 0.01 0.36
N PRO A 63 15.78 0.60 -0.37
CA PRO A 63 16.55 -0.15 -1.36
C PRO A 63 17.30 -1.35 -0.73
N ASP A 64 17.46 -2.44 -1.47
CA ASP A 64 17.98 -3.70 -0.92
C ASP A 64 19.32 -3.50 -0.20
N GLN A 65 19.34 -3.78 1.09
CA GLN A 65 20.51 -3.66 1.97
C GLN A 65 21.09 -2.25 2.11
N GLU A 66 20.39 -1.22 1.65
CA GLU A 66 20.77 0.19 1.78
C GLU A 66 19.93 0.85 2.90
N PRO A 67 20.52 1.33 4.00
CA PRO A 67 19.77 1.79 5.18
C PRO A 67 19.19 3.21 5.00
N ILE A 68 18.38 3.41 3.96
CA ILE A 68 17.75 4.69 3.62
C ILE A 68 16.28 4.47 3.21
N ILE A 69 15.44 5.47 3.45
CA ILE A 69 13.99 5.40 3.25
C ILE A 69 13.58 6.28 2.07
N GLY A 70 12.99 5.67 1.05
CA GLY A 70 12.31 6.35 -0.04
C GLY A 70 10.91 6.80 0.37
N ILE A 71 10.61 8.08 0.14
CA ILE A 71 9.31 8.69 0.38
C ILE A 71 8.72 9.15 -0.96
N PRO A 72 7.46 8.82 -1.28
CA PRO A 72 6.82 9.31 -2.50
C PRO A 72 6.82 10.83 -2.60
N PHE A 73 7.26 11.37 -3.74
CA PHE A 73 7.47 12.79 -3.95
C PHE A 73 6.18 13.62 -3.85
N TYR A 74 5.02 13.01 -4.09
CA TYR A 74 3.73 13.72 -4.03
C TYR A 74 3.38 14.18 -2.60
N LEU A 75 3.99 13.59 -1.56
CA LEU A 75 3.83 14.04 -0.17
C LEU A 75 4.62 15.32 0.15
N ALA A 76 5.55 15.71 -0.73
CA ALA A 76 6.40 16.88 -0.51
C ALA A 76 5.78 18.20 -0.99
N ASP A 77 4.64 18.17 -1.69
CA ASP A 77 3.98 19.37 -2.22
C ASP A 77 2.44 19.26 -2.15
N PRO A 78 1.72 20.27 -1.63
CA PRO A 78 0.26 20.22 -1.51
C PRO A 78 -0.49 20.05 -2.83
N LYS A 79 0.00 20.61 -3.94
CA LYS A 79 -0.65 20.49 -5.25
C LYS A 79 -0.50 19.07 -5.79
N LEU A 80 0.65 18.44 -5.58
CA LEU A 80 0.86 17.03 -5.91
C LEU A 80 0.01 16.10 -5.04
N ALA A 81 -0.14 16.39 -3.75
CA ALA A 81 -1.02 15.62 -2.87
C ALA A 81 -2.50 15.68 -3.33
N ILE A 82 -2.97 16.85 -3.77
CA ILE A 82 -4.31 16.98 -4.37
C ILE A 82 -4.43 16.12 -5.64
N LEU A 83 -3.39 16.12 -6.48
CA LEU A 83 -3.38 15.29 -7.69
C LEU A 83 -3.40 13.80 -7.35
N GLU A 84 -2.56 13.33 -6.42
CA GLU A 84 -2.53 11.95 -5.96
C GLU A 84 -3.91 11.51 -5.47
N LYS A 85 -4.57 12.36 -4.67
CA LYS A 85 -5.91 12.09 -4.14
C LYS A 85 -6.97 11.91 -5.24
N GLU A 86 -6.92 12.71 -6.30
CA GLU A 86 -7.88 12.60 -7.41
C GLU A 86 -7.57 11.41 -8.34
N MET A 87 -6.29 11.06 -8.49
CA MET A 87 -5.84 10.06 -9.47
C MET A 87 -5.74 8.64 -8.89
N ASN A 88 -5.41 8.52 -7.60
CA ASN A 88 -5.10 7.28 -6.90
C ASN A 88 -5.74 7.29 -5.51
N ASP A 89 -4.92 7.18 -4.46
CA ASP A 89 -5.30 7.26 -3.06
C ASP A 89 -4.17 7.94 -2.30
N LEU A 90 -4.47 9.09 -1.70
CA LEU A 90 -3.50 9.84 -0.92
C LEU A 90 -3.50 9.32 0.51
N GLU A 91 -2.32 8.99 1.02
CA GLU A 91 -2.13 8.51 2.38
C GLU A 91 -2.52 9.57 3.41
N ASP A 92 -3.29 9.14 4.42
CA ASP A 92 -3.54 9.96 5.60
C ASP A 92 -2.33 9.97 6.56
N ALA A 93 -2.40 10.82 7.59
CA ALA A 93 -1.32 10.94 8.59
C ALA A 93 -0.98 9.61 9.29
N ARG A 94 -1.97 8.73 9.48
CA ARG A 94 -1.77 7.41 10.09
C ARG A 94 -1.04 6.49 9.11
N GLU A 95 -1.41 6.50 7.84
CA GLU A 95 -0.81 5.70 6.78
C GLU A 95 0.63 6.13 6.47
N ILE A 96 0.90 7.43 6.40
CA ILE A 96 2.27 7.96 6.25
C ILE A 96 3.16 7.44 7.37
N MET A 97 2.71 7.53 8.62
CA MET A 97 3.45 6.99 9.77
C MET A 97 3.46 5.46 9.83
N MET A 98 2.52 4.78 9.18
CA MET A 98 2.50 3.32 9.06
C MET A 98 3.64 2.87 8.15
N TYR A 99 3.76 3.46 6.96
CA TYR A 99 4.83 3.19 5.99
C TYR A 99 6.21 3.62 6.50
N LEU A 100 6.34 4.83 7.04
CA LEU A 100 7.63 5.30 7.60
C LEU A 100 8.20 4.35 8.65
N ARG A 101 7.37 3.82 9.55
CA ARG A 101 7.82 2.87 10.58
C ARG A 101 8.17 1.51 9.99
N HIS A 102 7.48 1.10 8.94
CA HIS A 102 7.78 -0.13 8.20
C HIS A 102 9.14 0.00 7.50
N GLU A 103 9.34 1.06 6.71
CA GLU A 103 10.61 1.29 6.01
C GLU A 103 11.78 1.51 6.98
N ALA A 104 11.54 2.16 8.13
CA ALA A 104 12.54 2.26 9.19
C ALA A 104 12.94 0.88 9.74
N GLY A 105 12.03 -0.10 9.71
CA GLY A 105 12.32 -1.49 10.05
C GLY A 105 13.31 -2.11 9.07
N HIS A 106 13.11 -1.95 7.76
CA HIS A 106 14.08 -2.39 6.75
C HIS A 106 15.42 -1.68 6.94
N ALA A 107 15.42 -0.35 7.00
CA ALA A 107 16.64 0.43 7.16
C ALA A 107 17.41 0.02 8.43
N PHE A 108 16.72 -0.23 9.55
CA PHE A 108 17.34 -0.72 10.78
C PHE A 108 17.92 -2.13 10.63
N ASN A 109 17.19 -3.04 9.95
CA ASN A 109 17.67 -4.39 9.65
C ASN A 109 19.01 -4.34 8.89
N TYR A 110 19.10 -3.46 7.89
CA TYR A 110 20.25 -3.32 7.02
C TYR A 110 21.42 -2.64 7.73
N ALA A 111 21.14 -1.55 8.43
CA ALA A 111 22.12 -0.75 9.15
C ALA A 111 22.92 -1.59 10.18
N TYR A 112 22.25 -2.53 10.86
CA TYR A 112 22.88 -3.44 11.83
C TYR A 112 23.13 -4.86 11.30
N ARG A 113 22.84 -5.12 10.03
CA ARG A 113 22.97 -6.41 9.36
C ARG A 113 22.33 -7.57 10.12
N LEU A 114 21.18 -7.32 10.76
CA LEU A 114 20.52 -8.32 11.61
C LEU A 114 20.06 -9.53 10.79
N TYR A 115 19.69 -9.30 9.53
CA TYR A 115 19.34 -10.31 8.54
C TYR A 115 20.41 -11.40 8.33
N ALA A 116 21.68 -11.12 8.64
CA ALA A 116 22.78 -12.07 8.55
C ALA A 116 22.90 -12.99 9.79
N THR A 117 22.20 -12.69 10.88
CA THR A 117 22.30 -13.45 12.13
C THR A 117 21.50 -14.76 12.08
N LEU A 118 22.01 -15.80 12.75
CA LEU A 118 21.33 -17.10 12.83
C LEU A 118 19.97 -17.02 13.53
N GLU A 119 19.85 -16.19 14.57
CA GLU A 119 18.60 -16.03 15.29
C GLU A 119 17.53 -15.34 14.44
N TRP A 120 17.89 -14.28 13.71
CA TRP A 120 16.99 -13.63 12.76
C TRP A 120 16.47 -14.64 11.73
N ARG A 121 17.38 -15.42 11.12
CA ARG A 121 17.01 -16.45 10.14
C ARG A 121 16.08 -17.52 10.73
N LYS A 122 16.26 -17.89 12.00
CA LYS A 122 15.39 -18.87 12.68
C LYS A 122 13.98 -18.32 12.91
N LEU A 123 13.85 -17.02 13.19
CA LEU A 123 12.57 -16.38 13.52
C LEU A 123 11.76 -15.95 12.30
N PHE A 124 12.42 -15.37 11.29
CA PHE A 124 11.79 -14.77 10.12
C PHE A 124 11.91 -15.64 8.86
N GLY A 125 12.98 -16.44 8.77
CA GLY A 125 13.30 -17.28 7.61
C GLY A 125 14.52 -16.79 6.83
N PRO A 126 14.80 -17.38 5.65
CA PRO A 126 15.97 -17.02 4.85
C PRO A 126 15.81 -15.64 4.19
N PHE A 127 16.69 -14.69 4.53
CA PHE A 127 16.71 -13.35 3.94
C PHE A 127 16.90 -13.36 2.41
N ASN A 128 17.75 -14.26 1.90
CA ASN A 128 18.05 -14.38 0.48
C ASN A 128 16.94 -15.08 -0.34
N ARG A 129 15.73 -15.23 0.22
CA ARG A 129 14.60 -15.75 -0.52
C ARG A 129 14.27 -14.77 -1.65
N ARG A 130 13.96 -15.30 -2.83
CA ARG A 130 13.55 -14.43 -3.94
C ARG A 130 12.25 -13.68 -3.57
N TYR A 131 12.28 -12.35 -3.68
CA TYR A 131 11.08 -11.52 -3.62
C TYR A 131 10.10 -11.95 -4.70
N ARG A 132 8.85 -12.18 -4.30
CA ARG A 132 7.76 -12.54 -5.20
C ARG A 132 6.76 -11.40 -5.21
N GLU A 133 6.50 -10.85 -6.39
CA GLU A 133 5.41 -9.87 -6.59
C GLU A 133 4.07 -10.47 -6.15
N HIS A 134 3.86 -11.74 -6.48
CA HIS A 134 2.65 -12.49 -6.14
C HIS A 134 2.95 -13.50 -5.03
N TYR A 135 2.22 -13.41 -3.93
CA TYR A 135 2.39 -14.29 -2.77
C TYR A 135 1.04 -14.85 -2.31
N ARG A 136 1.09 -15.98 -1.61
CA ARG A 136 -0.08 -16.69 -1.10
C ARG A 136 -0.09 -16.60 0.42
N PRO A 137 -0.64 -15.52 0.99
CA PRO A 137 -0.73 -15.42 2.44
C PRO A 137 -1.65 -16.49 2.99
N VAL A 138 -1.41 -16.92 4.22
CA VAL A 138 -2.35 -17.70 5.03
C VAL A 138 -3.18 -16.70 5.85
N PRO A 139 -4.46 -16.47 5.48
CA PRO A 139 -5.29 -15.51 6.18
C PRO A 139 -5.38 -15.81 7.67
N PHE A 140 -5.41 -14.74 8.47
CA PHE A 140 -5.57 -14.78 9.93
C PHE A 140 -4.48 -15.53 10.72
N SER A 141 -3.38 -15.94 10.07
CA SER A 141 -2.24 -16.58 10.74
C SER A 141 -1.75 -15.75 11.93
N ARG A 142 -1.61 -16.42 13.09
CA ARG A 142 -1.07 -15.81 14.32
C ARG A 142 0.46 -15.78 14.38
N ARG A 143 1.14 -16.32 13.36
CA ARG A 143 2.61 -16.33 13.26
C ARG A 143 3.18 -14.98 12.87
N TYR A 144 2.34 -14.06 12.39
CA TYR A 144 2.74 -12.76 11.88
C TYR A 144 2.05 -11.65 12.66
N VAL A 145 2.71 -10.50 12.75
CA VAL A 145 2.05 -9.29 13.23
C VAL A 145 1.07 -8.78 12.16
N ARG A 146 0.34 -7.71 12.49
CA ARG A 146 -0.63 -7.08 11.59
C ARG A 146 -0.43 -5.57 11.69
N HIS A 147 0.30 -5.03 10.72
CA HIS A 147 0.59 -3.60 10.63
C HIS A 147 0.06 -3.06 9.31
N ILE A 148 0.65 -3.43 8.17
CA ILE A 148 0.10 -3.18 6.83
C ILE A 148 -0.96 -4.26 6.49
N GLU A 149 -1.98 -3.85 5.73
CA GLU A 149 -3.10 -4.67 5.29
C GLU A 149 -2.67 -5.81 4.33
N GLY A 150 -3.58 -6.75 4.07
CA GLY A 150 -3.34 -7.91 3.17
C GLY A 150 -2.31 -8.92 3.63
N TRP A 151 -2.04 -8.98 4.93
CA TRP A 151 -1.07 -9.93 5.48
C TRP A 151 0.35 -9.72 4.92
N TYR A 152 0.72 -8.45 4.72
CA TYR A 152 1.96 -8.04 4.07
C TYR A 152 3.23 -8.67 4.67
N ALA A 153 3.26 -8.86 6.00
CA ALA A 153 4.30 -9.59 6.72
C ALA A 153 4.59 -11.02 6.17
N GLN A 154 3.70 -11.62 5.38
CA GLN A 154 3.89 -12.95 4.81
C GLN A 154 4.55 -12.94 3.43
N LYS A 155 4.75 -11.76 2.83
CA LYS A 155 5.32 -11.59 1.48
C LYS A 155 6.78 -12.06 1.42
N HIS A 156 7.58 -11.67 2.41
CA HIS A 156 9.00 -12.01 2.49
C HIS A 156 9.47 -12.01 3.96
N PRO A 157 10.49 -12.80 4.35
CA PRO A 157 11.07 -12.75 5.71
C PRO A 157 11.50 -11.34 6.15
N ASP A 158 11.96 -10.52 5.23
CA ASP A 158 12.34 -9.15 5.53
C ASP A 158 11.13 -8.25 5.81
N GLU A 159 10.03 -8.44 5.08
CA GLU A 159 8.74 -7.76 5.30
C GLU A 159 8.16 -8.13 6.67
N ASP A 160 8.30 -9.40 7.07
CA ASP A 160 7.92 -9.88 8.41
C ASP A 160 8.72 -9.17 9.52
N PHE A 161 10.01 -8.93 9.30
CA PHE A 161 10.83 -8.15 10.22
C PHE A 161 10.41 -6.69 10.26
N ALA A 162 10.26 -6.03 9.11
CA ALA A 162 9.87 -4.64 9.00
C ALA A 162 8.50 -4.36 9.67
N GLU A 163 7.51 -5.21 9.40
CA GLU A 163 6.19 -5.18 10.05
C GLU A 163 6.32 -5.37 11.57
N THR A 164 7.14 -6.32 12.02
CA THR A 164 7.37 -6.58 13.46
C THR A 164 8.02 -5.36 14.13
N PHE A 165 9.00 -4.75 13.48
CA PHE A 165 9.68 -3.54 13.95
C PHE A 165 8.70 -2.37 14.05
N ALA A 166 7.87 -2.16 13.02
CA ALA A 166 6.90 -1.08 12.99
C ALA A 166 5.87 -1.18 14.13
N VAL A 167 5.35 -2.39 14.41
CA VAL A 167 4.45 -2.64 15.55
C VAL A 167 5.14 -2.34 16.88
N TRP A 168 6.41 -2.73 17.02
CA TRP A 168 7.20 -2.48 18.23
C TRP A 168 7.48 -0.99 18.45
N LEU A 169 7.79 -0.26 17.37
CA LEU A 169 8.11 1.17 17.39
C LEU A 169 6.87 2.01 17.71
N THR A 170 5.73 1.67 17.09
CA THR A 170 4.47 2.40 17.19
C THR A 170 4.10 2.75 18.64
N PRO A 171 3.95 4.04 18.98
CA PRO A 171 3.53 4.49 20.31
C PRO A 171 2.19 3.88 20.72
N GLY A 172 2.07 3.47 21.99
CA GLY A 172 0.82 2.93 22.52
C GLY A 172 0.37 1.57 21.94
N SER A 173 1.16 0.92 21.07
CA SER A 173 0.75 -0.31 20.38
C SER A 173 0.37 -1.48 21.29
N SER A 174 0.78 -1.42 22.58
CA SER A 174 0.44 -2.42 23.60
C SER A 174 0.75 -3.85 23.13
N TRP A 175 1.79 -4.00 22.30
CA TRP A 175 2.05 -5.21 21.52
C TRP A 175 2.14 -6.48 22.39
N ARG A 176 2.67 -6.37 23.61
CA ARG A 176 2.71 -7.47 24.59
C ARG A 176 1.33 -8.03 24.92
N LYS A 177 0.33 -7.15 25.09
CA LYS A 177 -1.06 -7.51 25.35
C LYS A 177 -1.75 -7.96 24.06
N ARG A 178 -1.56 -7.22 22.96
CA ARG A 178 -2.20 -7.46 21.66
C ARG A 178 -1.82 -8.83 21.07
N TYR A 179 -0.55 -9.24 21.19
CA TYR A 179 -0.03 -10.50 20.64
C TYR A 179 0.15 -11.59 21.69
N ARG A 180 -0.49 -11.48 22.86
CA ARG A 180 -0.42 -12.52 23.90
C ARG A 180 -0.91 -13.86 23.37
N GLY A 181 -0.08 -14.89 23.51
CA GLY A 181 -0.38 -16.25 23.02
C GLY A 181 -0.20 -16.44 21.50
N TRP A 182 0.30 -15.43 20.78
CA TRP A 182 0.63 -15.55 19.36
C TRP A 182 2.11 -15.89 19.20
N PRO A 183 2.49 -16.79 18.26
CA PRO A 183 3.90 -17.04 17.95
C PRO A 183 4.65 -15.78 17.49
N ALA A 184 3.95 -14.80 16.89
CA ALA A 184 4.53 -13.50 16.52
C ALA A 184 5.13 -12.73 17.72
N LEU A 185 4.69 -13.02 18.95
CA LEU A 185 5.21 -12.37 20.15
C LEU A 185 6.71 -12.62 20.34
N GLU A 186 7.23 -13.77 19.92
CA GLU A 186 8.66 -14.06 20.02
C GLU A 186 9.49 -13.16 19.10
N LYS A 187 8.97 -12.82 17.92
CA LYS A 187 9.61 -11.85 17.01
C LYS A 187 9.63 -10.44 17.60
N LEU A 188 8.54 -10.02 18.24
CA LEU A 188 8.46 -8.73 18.94
C LEU A 188 9.42 -8.66 20.12
N LYS A 189 9.58 -9.76 20.88
CA LYS A 189 10.59 -9.87 21.94
C LYS A 189 12.00 -9.81 21.38
N TYR A 190 12.27 -10.46 20.25
CA TYR A 190 13.54 -10.38 19.54
C TYR A 190 13.87 -8.94 19.16
N VAL A 191 12.98 -8.24 18.44
CA VAL A 191 13.18 -6.81 18.08
C VAL A 191 13.44 -5.98 19.34
N HIS A 192 12.65 -6.16 20.39
CA HIS A 192 12.81 -5.41 21.63
C HIS A 192 14.15 -5.64 22.34
N ARG A 193 14.69 -6.86 22.30
CA ARG A 193 15.98 -7.19 22.90
C ARG A 193 17.12 -6.69 22.03
N THR A 194 17.11 -7.02 20.74
CA THR A 194 18.18 -6.67 19.80
C THR A 194 18.34 -5.16 19.64
N THR A 195 17.25 -4.39 19.61
CA THR A 195 17.32 -2.92 19.60
C THR A 195 18.07 -2.34 20.79
N ARG A 196 17.95 -2.94 21.98
CA ARG A 196 18.71 -2.53 23.17
C ARG A 196 20.18 -2.96 23.11
N GLU A 197 20.46 -4.14 22.57
CA GLU A 197 21.83 -4.65 22.42
C GLU A 197 22.67 -3.78 21.47
N VAL A 198 22.02 -3.15 20.48
CA VAL A 198 22.69 -2.28 19.49
C VAL A 198 22.49 -0.79 19.73
N ALA A 199 21.72 -0.38 20.76
CA ALA A 199 21.36 1.01 21.01
C ALA A 199 22.57 1.96 21.11
N ASP A 200 23.63 1.50 21.80
CA ASP A 200 24.87 2.27 22.01
C ASP A 200 25.94 1.99 20.94
N ARG A 201 25.63 1.18 19.92
CA ARG A 201 26.55 0.81 18.85
C ARG A 201 26.27 1.64 17.60
N ASP A 202 27.34 2.08 16.95
CA ASP A 202 27.23 2.66 15.63
C ASP A 202 26.74 1.59 14.63
N PRO A 203 25.90 1.97 13.65
CA PRO A 203 25.47 1.04 12.60
C PRO A 203 26.66 0.46 11.84
N ALA A 204 26.59 -0.83 11.51
CA ALA A 204 27.58 -1.49 10.66
C ALA A 204 27.58 -0.92 9.23
N VAL A 205 26.44 -0.42 8.77
CA VAL A 205 26.27 0.32 7.53
C VAL A 205 25.67 1.68 7.88
N GLY A 206 26.49 2.73 7.84
CA GLY A 206 26.11 4.08 8.25
C GLY A 206 25.59 5.00 7.14
N HIS A 207 25.62 4.54 5.89
CA HIS A 207 25.14 5.26 4.71
C HIS A 207 24.53 4.27 3.73
N GLY A 208 23.62 4.74 2.88
CA GLY A 208 23.06 3.94 1.80
C GLY A 208 23.02 4.68 0.48
N LYS A 209 22.85 3.94 -0.61
CA LYS A 209 22.67 4.47 -1.97
C LYS A 209 21.20 4.54 -2.34
N THR A 210 20.80 5.69 -2.88
CA THR A 210 19.48 5.89 -3.48
C THR A 210 19.31 5.04 -4.73
N ASP A 211 18.09 4.54 -4.95
CA ASP A 211 17.71 3.92 -6.21
C ASP A 211 17.34 5.00 -7.24
N LEU A 212 16.05 5.32 -7.38
CA LEU A 212 15.57 6.47 -8.17
C LEU A 212 15.37 7.70 -7.27
N THR A 213 15.93 8.85 -7.61
CA THR A 213 15.63 10.11 -6.91
C THR A 213 14.73 11.02 -7.73
N VAL A 214 14.03 11.95 -7.07
CA VAL A 214 13.27 13.02 -7.76
C VAL A 214 14.12 13.79 -8.77
N ALA A 215 15.41 14.02 -8.49
CA ALA A 215 16.33 14.69 -9.40
C ALA A 215 16.59 13.91 -10.71
N GLU A 216 16.31 12.61 -10.72
CA GLU A 216 16.45 11.73 -11.88
C GLU A 216 15.13 11.51 -12.62
N MET A 217 14.01 11.98 -12.06
CA MET A 217 12.67 11.83 -12.63
C MET A 217 12.40 12.87 -13.74
N LYS A 218 12.80 12.52 -14.97
CA LYS A 218 12.66 13.38 -16.16
C LYS A 218 11.25 13.39 -16.79
N LEU A 219 10.33 12.58 -16.27
CA LEU A 219 8.94 12.56 -16.73
C LEU A 219 8.21 13.82 -16.25
N THR A 220 7.25 14.29 -17.04
CA THR A 220 6.28 15.25 -16.52
C THR A 220 5.37 14.60 -15.48
N VAL A 221 4.80 15.42 -14.60
CA VAL A 221 3.81 14.96 -13.61
C VAL A 221 2.69 14.20 -14.32
N GLU A 222 2.14 14.74 -15.40
CA GLU A 222 1.09 14.07 -16.17
C GLU A 222 1.56 12.73 -16.75
N GLN A 223 2.77 12.65 -17.32
CA GLN A 223 3.31 11.42 -17.88
C GLN A 223 3.47 10.34 -16.82
N PHE A 224 3.94 10.70 -15.62
CA PHE A 224 4.04 9.79 -14.47
C PHE A 224 2.67 9.20 -14.13
N TYR A 225 1.66 10.03 -13.88
CA TYR A 225 0.32 9.55 -13.54
C TYR A 225 -0.35 8.75 -14.67
N ARG A 226 -0.18 9.16 -15.94
CA ARG A 226 -0.66 8.37 -17.09
C ARG A 226 0.01 7.00 -17.18
N ARG A 227 1.29 6.88 -16.80
CA ARG A 227 2.01 5.61 -16.75
C ARG A 227 1.44 4.71 -15.65
N VAL A 228 1.28 5.24 -14.44
CA VAL A 228 0.70 4.50 -13.31
C VAL A 228 -0.73 4.03 -13.62
N ALA A 229 -1.59 4.92 -14.16
CA ALA A 229 -2.95 4.57 -14.52
C ALA A 229 -3.05 3.49 -15.61
N ARG A 230 -2.08 3.43 -16.53
CA ARG A 230 -2.01 2.40 -17.58
C ARG A 230 -1.60 1.04 -17.00
N GLN A 231 -0.64 1.03 -16.09
CA GLN A 231 -0.22 -0.19 -15.39
C GLN A 231 -1.37 -0.78 -14.57
N ASN A 232 -2.11 0.06 -13.86
CA ASN A 232 -3.28 -0.36 -13.07
C ASN A 232 -4.39 -0.95 -13.96
N ARG A 233 -4.68 -0.32 -15.12
CA ARG A 233 -5.68 -0.85 -16.07
C ARG A 233 -5.27 -2.16 -16.72
N ALA A 234 -4.02 -2.28 -17.16
CA ALA A 234 -3.50 -3.51 -17.75
C ALA A 234 -3.61 -4.72 -16.81
N ALA A 235 -3.53 -4.50 -15.49
CA ALA A 235 -3.75 -5.55 -14.50
C ALA A 235 -5.20 -6.08 -14.49
N VAL A 236 -6.18 -5.26 -14.85
CA VAL A 236 -7.62 -5.53 -14.75
C VAL A 236 -8.22 -6.06 -16.06
N ASP A 237 -7.76 -5.61 -17.23
CA ASP A 237 -8.34 -6.01 -18.53
C ASP A 237 -8.21 -7.52 -18.85
N LEU A 238 -7.33 -8.25 -18.16
CA LEU A 238 -7.02 -9.67 -18.41
C LEU A 238 -8.05 -10.67 -17.85
N ALA A 239 -9.19 -10.22 -17.31
CA ALA A 239 -9.81 -10.93 -16.19
C ALA A 239 -11.34 -11.09 -16.14
N MET A 240 -12.13 -10.33 -16.91
CA MET A 240 -13.58 -10.26 -16.68
C MET A 240 -14.39 -10.89 -17.81
N GLU A 241 -14.75 -12.18 -17.68
CA GLU A 241 -15.77 -12.83 -18.53
C GLU A 241 -17.02 -13.20 -17.70
N GLY A 242 -18.18 -12.63 -18.04
CA GLY A 242 -19.51 -13.25 -17.83
C GLY A 242 -20.23 -13.16 -16.47
N ASP A 243 -19.55 -13.17 -15.32
CA ASP A 243 -20.21 -13.51 -14.02
C ASP A 243 -21.16 -12.44 -13.44
N LEU A 244 -21.03 -11.18 -13.85
CA LEU A 244 -21.86 -10.09 -13.31
C LEU A 244 -23.36 -10.25 -13.63
N ALA A 245 -23.71 -11.04 -14.66
CA ALA A 245 -25.08 -11.32 -15.04
C ALA A 245 -25.80 -12.31 -14.09
N ASP A 246 -25.06 -12.99 -13.21
CA ASP A 246 -25.64 -13.82 -12.15
C ASP A 246 -25.98 -12.98 -10.91
N ILE A 247 -25.15 -11.97 -10.62
CA ILE A 247 -25.37 -10.99 -9.53
C ILE A 247 -26.51 -10.03 -9.90
N PHE A 248 -26.47 -9.51 -11.12
CA PHE A 248 -27.45 -8.56 -11.64
C PHE A 248 -28.28 -9.17 -12.76
N GLY A 249 -29.57 -8.85 -12.82
CA GLY A 249 -30.45 -9.38 -13.85
C GLY A 249 -30.23 -8.75 -15.24
N LYS A 250 -30.45 -9.55 -16.29
CA LYS A 250 -30.73 -9.06 -17.66
C LYS A 250 -32.24 -9.06 -17.90
N PRO A 251 -32.97 -7.95 -17.64
CA PRO A 251 -34.40 -7.92 -17.86
C PRO A 251 -34.74 -8.08 -19.35
N ARG A 252 -35.57 -9.07 -19.69
CA ARG A 252 -36.03 -9.31 -21.07
C ARG A 252 -37.01 -8.24 -21.59
N ARG A 253 -37.59 -7.42 -20.69
CA ARG A 253 -38.45 -6.26 -20.97
C ARG A 253 -38.18 -5.18 -19.92
N ARG A 254 -38.31 -3.88 -20.29
CA ARG A 254 -38.28 -2.77 -19.33
C ARG A 254 -39.37 -3.01 -18.27
N LYS A 255 -38.95 -3.32 -17.05
CA LYS A 255 -39.83 -3.29 -15.87
C LYS A 255 -39.64 -1.93 -15.21
N ASP A 256 -40.74 -1.27 -14.88
CA ASP A 256 -40.70 -0.03 -14.10
C ASP A 256 -40.06 -0.30 -12.74
N GLY A 257 -39.22 0.62 -12.28
CA GLY A 257 -38.53 0.54 -10.99
C GLY A 257 -37.17 -0.18 -10.98
N LEU A 258 -36.67 -0.66 -12.12
CA LEU A 258 -35.30 -1.17 -12.23
C LEU A 258 -34.29 -0.04 -12.42
N ARG A 259 -33.13 -0.14 -11.75
CA ARG A 259 -32.03 0.81 -11.89
C ARG A 259 -30.86 0.16 -12.64
N PRO A 260 -30.15 0.87 -13.52
CA PRO A 260 -28.94 0.35 -14.16
C PRO A 260 -27.93 -0.11 -13.10
N ALA A 261 -27.41 -1.33 -13.24
CA ALA A 261 -26.47 -1.91 -12.28
C ALA A 261 -25.20 -1.06 -12.15
N ALA A 262 -24.72 -0.48 -13.25
CA ALA A 262 -23.58 0.44 -13.25
C ALA A 262 -23.79 1.63 -12.30
N GLU A 263 -25.00 2.18 -12.21
CA GLU A 263 -25.29 3.29 -11.29
C GLU A 263 -25.35 2.84 -9.83
N ILE A 264 -25.85 1.63 -9.56
CA ILE A 264 -25.86 1.04 -8.22
C ILE A 264 -24.41 0.86 -7.74
N VAL A 265 -23.56 0.23 -8.55
CA VAL A 265 -22.15 0.02 -8.21
C VAL A 265 -21.41 1.36 -8.07
N GLN A 266 -21.63 2.31 -9.00
CA GLN A 266 -21.03 3.64 -8.97
C GLN A 266 -21.31 4.39 -7.67
N ALA A 267 -22.53 4.26 -7.11
CA ALA A 267 -22.91 4.91 -5.85
C ALA A 267 -22.11 4.41 -4.64
N HIS A 268 -21.65 3.15 -4.67
CA HIS A 268 -20.91 2.50 -3.57
C HIS A 268 -19.44 2.23 -3.90
N ARG A 269 -18.91 2.89 -4.95
CA ARG A 269 -17.57 2.59 -5.48
C ARG A 269 -16.45 2.74 -4.46
N GLU A 270 -16.51 3.77 -3.61
CA GLU A 270 -15.47 4.05 -2.60
C GLU A 270 -15.54 2.97 -1.50
N ASP A 271 -16.73 2.72 -0.94
CA ASP A 271 -16.95 1.68 0.07
C ASP A 271 -16.52 0.29 -0.41
N LEU A 272 -16.84 -0.08 -1.65
CA LEU A 272 -16.41 -1.35 -2.25
C LEU A 272 -14.88 -1.39 -2.40
N THR A 273 -14.29 -0.30 -2.91
CA THR A 273 -12.84 -0.19 -3.09
C THR A 273 -12.12 -0.32 -1.75
N ASP A 274 -12.55 0.41 -0.73
CA ASP A 274 -11.93 0.48 0.59
C ASP A 274 -12.01 -0.87 1.29
N LYS A 275 -13.20 -1.50 1.30
CA LYS A 275 -13.39 -2.80 1.95
C LYS A 275 -12.58 -3.90 1.27
N ILE A 276 -12.60 -3.96 -0.07
CA ILE A 276 -11.85 -4.97 -0.81
C ILE A 276 -10.34 -4.77 -0.64
N ALA A 277 -9.84 -3.53 -0.75
CA ALA A 277 -8.44 -3.21 -0.53
C ALA A 277 -8.00 -3.59 0.89
N TYR A 278 -8.76 -3.18 1.91
CA TYR A 278 -8.45 -3.51 3.30
C TYR A 278 -8.35 -5.03 3.57
N TRP A 279 -9.32 -5.80 3.10
CA TRP A 279 -9.37 -7.24 3.39
C TRP A 279 -8.40 -8.08 2.57
N THR A 280 -8.00 -7.60 1.40
CA THR A 280 -7.08 -8.33 0.51
C THR A 280 -5.64 -7.82 0.55
N GLY A 281 -5.45 -6.56 0.97
CA GLY A 281 -4.25 -5.72 0.82
C GLY A 281 -3.68 -5.66 -0.59
N VAL A 282 -4.52 -5.88 -1.61
CA VAL A 282 -4.22 -5.38 -2.94
C VAL A 282 -4.26 -3.86 -2.88
N ARG A 283 -3.27 -3.21 -3.50
CA ARG A 283 -3.17 -1.74 -3.52
C ARG A 283 -4.49 -1.13 -3.99
N ARG A 284 -4.98 -0.15 -3.23
CA ARG A 284 -6.28 0.49 -3.47
C ARG A 284 -6.48 1.02 -4.90
N PRO A 285 -5.48 1.65 -5.57
CA PRO A 285 -5.64 2.06 -6.97
C PRO A 285 -5.94 0.90 -7.94
N ILE A 286 -5.42 -0.30 -7.66
CA ILE A 286 -5.68 -1.50 -8.47
C ILE A 286 -7.09 -2.03 -8.19
N VAL A 287 -7.52 -2.05 -6.91
CA VAL A 287 -8.89 -2.41 -6.53
C VAL A 287 -9.90 -1.41 -7.11
N ARG A 288 -9.59 -0.12 -7.08
CA ARG A 288 -10.39 0.94 -7.72
C ARG A 288 -10.55 0.65 -9.21
N ALA A 289 -9.45 0.33 -9.90
CA ALA A 289 -9.50 -0.03 -11.31
C ALA A 289 -10.37 -1.28 -11.56
N LEU A 290 -10.32 -2.27 -10.68
CA LEU A 290 -11.22 -3.44 -10.72
C LEU A 290 -12.69 -3.01 -10.57
N VAL A 291 -13.03 -2.17 -9.59
CA VAL A 291 -14.40 -1.66 -9.39
C VAL A 291 -14.87 -0.83 -10.58
N GLU A 292 -14.00 0.02 -11.16
CA GLU A 292 -14.30 0.76 -12.39
C GLU A 292 -14.57 -0.19 -13.58
N ALA A 293 -13.81 -1.28 -13.71
CA ALA A 293 -14.05 -2.28 -14.74
C ALA A 293 -15.38 -3.03 -14.53
N ILE A 294 -15.74 -3.34 -13.29
CA ILE A 294 -17.06 -3.91 -12.95
C ILE A 294 -18.19 -2.96 -13.38
N ILE A 295 -18.06 -1.66 -13.09
CA ILE A 295 -19.03 -0.63 -13.50
C ILE A 295 -19.16 -0.59 -15.04
N GLY A 296 -18.04 -0.58 -15.75
CA GLY A 296 -17.99 -0.62 -17.22
C GLY A 296 -18.72 -1.84 -17.78
N HIS A 297 -18.38 -3.04 -17.32
CA HIS A 297 -19.01 -4.29 -17.77
C HIS A 297 -20.51 -4.34 -17.46
N CYS A 298 -20.96 -3.82 -16.31
CA CYS A 298 -22.38 -3.68 -16.00
C CYS A 298 -23.12 -2.81 -17.03
N GLY A 299 -22.49 -1.71 -17.47
CA GLY A 299 -23.02 -0.81 -18.48
C GLY A 299 -23.07 -1.44 -19.88
N GLU A 300 -21.95 -2.03 -20.32
CA GLU A 300 -21.82 -2.68 -21.62
C GLU A 300 -22.82 -3.83 -21.79
N GLN A 301 -22.98 -4.65 -20.74
CA GLN A 301 -23.94 -5.76 -20.74
C GLN A 301 -25.39 -5.32 -20.46
N LYS A 302 -25.63 -4.03 -20.22
CA LYS A 302 -26.94 -3.44 -19.89
C LYS A 302 -27.63 -4.22 -18.75
N LEU A 303 -26.90 -4.42 -17.65
CA LEU A 303 -27.40 -5.09 -16.45
C LEU A 303 -28.25 -4.15 -15.59
N TYR A 304 -29.21 -4.70 -14.86
CA TYR A 304 -30.13 -3.94 -14.00
C TYR A 304 -30.33 -4.64 -12.64
N GLY A 305 -30.54 -3.82 -11.61
CA GLY A 305 -30.85 -4.28 -10.26
C GLY A 305 -32.17 -3.70 -9.74
N GLU A 306 -32.81 -4.43 -8.83
CA GLU A 306 -33.96 -3.95 -8.05
C GLU A 306 -33.45 -3.13 -6.84
N PRO A 307 -33.88 -1.87 -6.64
CA PRO A 307 -33.42 -1.05 -5.50
C PRO A 307 -33.64 -1.70 -4.13
N ALA A 308 -34.72 -2.48 -3.98
CA ALA A 308 -35.01 -3.21 -2.74
C ALA A 308 -33.97 -4.31 -2.40
N LYS A 309 -33.15 -4.73 -3.37
CA LYS A 309 -32.10 -5.76 -3.21
C LYS A 309 -30.70 -5.18 -3.16
N GLU A 310 -30.56 -3.85 -3.08
CA GLU A 310 -29.26 -3.16 -3.14
C GLU A 310 -28.25 -3.71 -2.13
N THR A 311 -28.67 -3.95 -0.88
CA THR A 311 -27.82 -4.57 0.15
C THR A 311 -27.32 -5.97 -0.26
N ALA A 312 -28.16 -6.79 -0.89
CA ALA A 312 -27.77 -8.13 -1.33
C ALA A 312 -26.73 -8.04 -2.46
N TYR A 313 -26.91 -7.14 -3.43
CA TYR A 313 -25.93 -6.90 -4.48
C TYR A 313 -24.59 -6.45 -3.90
N LEU A 314 -24.59 -5.57 -2.88
CA LEU A 314 -23.34 -5.13 -2.25
C LEU A 314 -22.60 -6.28 -1.54
N VAL A 315 -23.32 -7.20 -0.91
CA VAL A 315 -22.72 -8.41 -0.31
C VAL A 315 -22.07 -9.27 -1.38
N GLU A 316 -22.78 -9.54 -2.48
CA GLU A 316 -22.28 -10.35 -3.59
C GLU A 316 -21.09 -9.69 -4.29
N LEU A 317 -21.15 -8.39 -4.56
CA LEU A 317 -20.06 -7.61 -5.16
C LEU A 317 -18.82 -7.56 -4.27
N THR A 318 -19.00 -7.42 -2.96
CA THR A 318 -17.88 -7.45 -2.01
C THR A 318 -17.21 -8.82 -2.03
N ALA A 319 -17.99 -9.91 -2.01
CA ALA A 319 -17.46 -11.28 -2.07
C ALA A 319 -16.77 -11.57 -3.42
N TYR A 320 -17.40 -11.19 -4.53
CA TYR A 320 -16.88 -11.31 -5.89
C TYR A 320 -15.57 -10.52 -6.05
N GLY A 321 -15.58 -9.23 -5.71
CA GLY A 321 -14.41 -8.36 -5.80
C GLY A 321 -13.26 -8.79 -4.89
N THR A 322 -13.56 -9.25 -3.67
CA THR A 322 -12.56 -9.84 -2.76
C THR A 322 -11.93 -11.09 -3.37
N THR A 323 -12.73 -11.97 -3.98
CA THR A 323 -12.23 -13.20 -4.62
C THR A 323 -11.30 -12.87 -5.78
N LEU A 324 -11.73 -11.95 -6.66
CA LEU A 324 -10.92 -11.47 -7.77
C LEU A 324 -9.59 -10.85 -7.29
N ALA A 325 -9.66 -9.97 -6.29
CA ALA A 325 -8.48 -9.32 -5.72
C ALA A 325 -7.52 -10.32 -5.05
N MET A 326 -8.03 -11.34 -4.36
CA MET A 326 -7.18 -12.41 -3.83
C MET A 326 -6.53 -13.25 -4.93
N ASN A 327 -7.23 -13.52 -6.04
CA ASN A 327 -6.63 -14.18 -7.19
C ASN A 327 -5.56 -13.31 -7.86
N TYR A 328 -5.77 -11.99 -7.91
CA TYR A 328 -4.74 -11.05 -8.35
C TYR A 328 -3.51 -11.09 -7.44
N LEU A 329 -3.67 -11.00 -6.11
CA LEU A 329 -2.55 -11.07 -5.17
C LEU A 329 -1.71 -12.34 -5.33
N THR A 330 -2.37 -13.46 -5.63
CA THR A 330 -1.74 -14.79 -5.66
C THR A 330 -1.25 -15.24 -7.04
N ARG A 331 -1.80 -14.68 -8.13
CA ARG A 331 -1.53 -15.10 -9.52
C ARG A 331 -1.19 -13.94 -10.47
N GLY A 332 -1.37 -12.69 -10.04
CA GLY A 332 -1.17 -11.49 -10.85
C GLY A 332 -2.28 -11.15 -11.82
N ARG A 333 -3.42 -11.85 -11.73
CA ARG A 333 -4.58 -11.66 -12.61
C ARG A 333 -5.89 -11.86 -11.83
N PHE A 334 -6.89 -11.05 -12.12
CA PHE A 334 -8.22 -11.13 -11.50
C PHE A 334 -9.08 -12.23 -12.14
N VAL A 335 -8.71 -13.50 -12.01
CA VAL A 335 -9.46 -14.63 -12.60
C VAL A 335 -10.30 -15.36 -11.56
N LEU A 336 -11.44 -15.96 -11.94
CA LEU A 336 -12.21 -16.84 -11.04
C LEU A 336 -11.90 -18.34 -11.20
N LYS A 337 -11.12 -18.73 -12.22
CA LYS A 337 -10.69 -20.11 -12.47
C LYS A 337 -9.17 -20.24 -12.45
#